data_AF-T1AQV5-F1
#
_entry.id   AF-T1AQV5-F1
#
_cell.length_a   1.000
_cell.length_b   1.000
_cell.length_c   1.000
_cell.angle_alpha   90.00
_cell.angle_beta   90.00
_cell.angle_gamma   90.00
#
_symmetry.space_group_name_H-M   'P 1'
#
loop_
_entity.id
_entity.type
_entity.pdbx_description
1 polymer ?
#
loop_
_entity_poly.entity_id
_entity_poly.type
_entity_poly.pdbx_seq_one_letter_code
_entity_poly.pdbx_strand_id
1 'polypeptide(L)'
;YLVVALWRVLFLSLVDADLFKRRVMILGAGERAAELTRMMRRKSDRRGFKILGYVPVGADPVSISAPLLLHPDGVLCEWATRLGVEEIVVGPDDRRGTLPVDALLECKQRGIAVTELPEFFEREAGKIKMEPTNPSWLVFSDGFNISPMRRTIKRAFDVVIALLVLLV
;
A
#
# COMPACT_ATOMS: atom_id res chain seq x y z
N TYR A 1 -7.34 34.69 16.78
CA TYR A 1 -7.58 33.42 17.49
C TYR A 1 -8.72 32.60 16.90
N LEU A 2 -9.92 33.17 16.69
CA LEU A 2 -11.07 32.44 16.11
C LEU A 2 -10.81 31.88 14.70
N VAL A 3 -10.13 32.63 13.83
CA VAL A 3 -9.77 32.17 12.47
C VAL A 3 -8.83 30.97 12.51
N VAL A 4 -7.85 30.97 13.42
CA VAL A 4 -6.91 29.85 13.60
C VAL A 4 -7.63 28.63 14.16
N ALA A 5 -8.55 28.82 15.11
CA ALA A 5 -9.35 27.73 15.66
C ALA A 5 -10.28 27.12 14.59
N LEU A 6 -10.97 27.96 13.82
CA LEU A 6 -11.84 27.53 12.73
C LEU A 6 -11.05 26.80 11.65
N TRP A 7 -9.91 27.35 11.20
CA TRP A 7 -9.03 26.69 10.24
C TRP A 7 -8.54 25.34 10.75
N ARG A 8 -8.16 25.25 12.03
CA ARG A 8 -7.67 24.01 12.63
C ARG A 8 -8.77 22.94 12.69
N VAL A 9 -10.00 23.33 13.03
CA VAL A 9 -11.16 22.42 13.03
C VAL A 9 -11.50 22.01 11.60
N LEU A 10 -11.57 22.97 10.67
CA LEU A 10 -11.86 22.71 9.26
C LEU A 10 -10.81 21.78 8.66
N PHE A 11 -9.52 22.06 8.89
CA PHE A 11 -8.39 21.24 8.46
C PHE A 11 -8.42 19.85 9.08
N LEU A 12 -8.69 19.71 10.38
CA LEU A 12 -8.79 18.38 11.01
C LEU A 12 -10.03 17.60 10.55
N SER A 13 -11.12 18.28 10.16
CA SER A 13 -12.33 17.66 9.62
C SER A 13 -12.23 17.31 8.13
N LEU A 14 -11.51 18.12 7.34
CA LEU A 14 -11.25 17.92 5.92
C LEU A 14 -10.11 16.92 5.69
N VAL A 15 -9.11 16.91 6.58
CA VAL A 15 -8.08 15.88 6.66
C VAL A 15 -8.67 14.69 7.39
N ASP A 16 -9.68 14.10 6.77
CA ASP A 16 -10.18 12.79 7.18
C ASP A 16 -9.01 11.82 7.01
N ALA A 17 -8.38 11.42 8.11
CA ALA A 17 -7.11 10.70 8.10
C ALA A 17 -7.22 9.34 7.37
N ASP A 18 -8.44 8.86 7.11
CA ASP A 18 -8.71 7.68 6.30
C ASP A 18 -8.63 7.93 4.78
N LEU A 19 -8.86 9.15 4.27
CA LEU A 19 -8.73 9.48 2.84
C LEU A 19 -7.26 9.49 2.38
N PHE A 20 -6.33 9.77 3.29
CA PHE A 20 -4.88 9.77 2.99
C PHE A 20 -4.23 8.40 3.15
N LYS A 21 -4.96 7.39 3.64
CA LYS A 21 -4.41 6.05 3.83
C LYS A 21 -4.36 5.33 2.49
N ARG A 22 -3.17 4.84 2.16
CA ARG A 22 -2.98 3.98 1.01
C ARG A 22 -3.77 2.68 1.20
N ARG A 23 -4.57 2.32 0.20
CA ARG A 23 -5.38 1.10 0.22
C ARG A 23 -4.54 -0.09 -0.24
N VAL A 24 -4.23 -0.98 0.70
CA VAL A 24 -3.28 -2.08 0.50
C VAL A 24 -4.01 -3.42 0.49
N MET A 25 -3.64 -4.28 -0.45
CA MET A 25 -4.06 -5.67 -0.50
C MET A 25 -2.85 -6.57 -0.33
N ILE A 26 -2.98 -7.66 0.43
CA ILE A 26 -1.90 -8.62 0.62
C ILE A 26 -2.17 -9.86 -0.25
N LEU A 27 -1.22 -10.18 -1.12
CA LEU A 27 -1.21 -11.40 -1.93
C LEU A 27 -0.37 -12.46 -1.17
N GLY A 28 -1.07 -13.38 -0.52
CA GLY A 28 -0.53 -14.34 0.43
C GLY A 28 -1.35 -14.33 1.73
N ALA A 29 -1.83 -15.50 2.17
CA ALA A 29 -2.60 -15.67 3.41
C ALA A 29 -1.90 -16.60 4.41
N GLY A 30 -0.59 -16.79 4.24
CA GLY A 30 0.24 -17.67 5.05
C GLY A 30 0.61 -17.13 6.43
N GLU A 31 1.49 -17.86 7.12
CA GLU A 31 1.94 -17.57 8.48
C GLU A 31 2.71 -16.25 8.55
N ARG A 32 3.55 -15.92 7.55
CA ARG A 32 4.26 -14.62 7.52
C ARG A 32 3.31 -13.43 7.42
N ALA A 33 2.26 -13.55 6.61
CA ALA A 33 1.22 -12.52 6.51
C ALA A 33 0.45 -12.39 7.83
N ALA A 34 0.15 -13.50 8.50
CA ALA A 34 -0.54 -13.51 9.79
C ALA A 34 0.29 -12.89 10.92
N GLU A 35 1.58 -13.22 10.99
CA GLU A 35 2.52 -12.64 11.97
C GLU A 35 2.60 -11.12 11.82
N LEU A 36 2.79 -10.64 10.59
CA LEU A 36 2.85 -9.21 10.29
C LEU A 36 1.55 -8.47 10.63
N THR A 37 0.42 -9.11 10.38
CA THR A 37 -0.90 -8.57 10.76
C THR A 37 -1.04 -8.42 12.27
N ARG A 38 -0.51 -9.37 13.05
CA ARG A 38 -0.50 -9.31 14.52
C ARG A 38 0.45 -8.21 15.02
N MET A 39 1.63 -8.09 14.41
CA MET A 39 2.61 -7.05 14.76
C MET A 39 2.08 -5.64 14.49
N MET A 40 1.35 -5.43 13.38
CA MET A 40 0.78 -4.14 12.98
C MET A 40 -0.66 -3.90 13.49
N ARG A 41 -1.12 -4.69 14.48
CA ARG A 41 -2.51 -4.62 14.98
C ARG A 41 -2.84 -3.32 15.73
N ARG A 42 -1.83 -2.59 16.25
CA ARG A 42 -2.05 -1.36 16.99
C ARG A 42 -2.51 -0.25 16.04
N LYS A 43 -3.62 0.43 16.38
CA LYS A 43 -4.18 1.57 15.62
C LYS A 43 -3.16 2.70 15.38
N SER A 44 -2.16 2.83 16.27
CA SER A 44 -1.08 3.82 16.15
C SER A 44 -0.12 3.52 14.99
N ASP A 45 0.05 2.26 14.61
CA ASP A 45 1.01 1.81 13.59
C ASP A 45 0.40 1.81 12.17
N ARG A 46 -0.91 2.07 12.06
CA ARG A 46 -1.67 2.08 10.79
C ARG A 46 -2.00 3.48 10.27
N ARG A 47 -1.14 4.45 10.54
CA ARG A 47 -1.41 5.86 10.16
C ARG A 47 -1.29 6.11 8.64
N GLY A 48 -0.49 5.32 7.91
CA GLY A 48 -0.24 5.52 6.47
C GLY A 48 -1.04 4.64 5.50
N PHE A 49 -1.64 3.54 5.98
CA PHE A 49 -2.26 2.55 5.10
C PHE A 49 -3.46 1.82 5.74
N LYS A 50 -4.30 1.25 4.89
CA LYS A 50 -5.44 0.41 5.27
C LYS A 50 -5.39 -0.91 4.50
N ILE A 51 -5.28 -2.02 5.23
CA ILE A 51 -5.36 -3.36 4.64
C ILE A 51 -6.82 -3.65 4.29
N LEU A 52 -7.10 -3.87 3.00
CA LEU A 52 -8.43 -4.23 2.49
C LEU A 52 -8.72 -5.73 2.69
N GLY A 53 -7.71 -6.57 2.60
CA GLY A 53 -7.82 -8.02 2.82
C GLY A 53 -6.64 -8.79 2.24
N TYR A 54 -6.76 -10.12 2.31
CA TYR A 54 -5.70 -11.08 1.98
C TYR A 54 -6.21 -12.02 0.90
N VAL A 55 -5.45 -12.17 -0.18
CA VAL A 55 -5.75 -13.10 -1.26
C VAL A 55 -4.87 -14.34 -1.08
N PRO A 56 -5.45 -15.53 -0.87
CA PRO A 56 -4.67 -16.76 -0.82
C PRO A 56 -4.08 -17.06 -2.21
N VAL A 57 -2.83 -17.53 -2.26
CA VAL A 57 -2.15 -17.91 -3.50
C VAL A 57 -1.52 -19.28 -3.32
N GLY A 58 -1.71 -20.16 -4.31
CA GLY A 58 -1.17 -21.51 -4.29
C GLY A 58 -1.84 -22.41 -3.26
N ALA A 59 -1.06 -23.33 -2.71
CA ALA A 59 -1.51 -24.32 -1.72
C ALA A 59 -1.07 -23.98 -0.28
N ASP A 60 -0.64 -22.74 -0.03
CA ASP A 60 -0.16 -22.32 1.28
C ASP A 60 -1.27 -22.47 2.36
N PRO A 61 -0.93 -22.96 3.57
CA PRO A 61 -1.89 -23.08 4.65
C PRO A 61 -2.40 -21.70 5.07
N VAL A 62 -3.70 -21.48 4.94
CA VAL A 62 -4.36 -20.22 5.27
C VAL A 62 -4.35 -19.99 6.78
N SER A 63 -3.58 -19.00 7.22
CA SER A 63 -3.39 -18.64 8.63
C SER A 63 -4.11 -17.34 9.04
N ILE A 64 -4.86 -16.74 8.11
CA ILE A 64 -5.65 -15.52 8.29
C ILE A 64 -7.12 -15.87 8.53
N SER A 65 -7.81 -15.11 9.38
CA SER A 65 -9.24 -15.31 9.65
C SER A 65 -10.10 -15.11 8.39
N ALA A 66 -11.07 -16.01 8.17
CA ALA A 66 -12.00 -16.00 7.04
C ALA A 66 -12.61 -14.64 6.62
N PRO A 67 -13.07 -13.74 7.53
CA PRO A 67 -13.65 -12.45 7.14
C PRO A 67 -12.67 -11.48 6.48
N LEU A 68 -11.35 -11.74 6.55
CA LEU A 68 -10.32 -10.93 5.91
C LEU A 68 -9.81 -11.55 4.60
N LEU A 69 -10.27 -12.76 4.26
CA LEU A 69 -9.90 -13.44 3.03
C LEU A 69 -10.74 -12.89 1.88
N LEU A 70 -10.05 -12.48 0.83
CA LEU A 70 -10.65 -12.05 -0.41
C LEU A 70 -10.35 -13.10 -1.48
N HIS A 71 -11.39 -13.48 -2.23
CA HIS A 71 -11.27 -14.40 -3.35
C HIS A 71 -11.47 -13.57 -4.62
N PRO A 72 -10.43 -13.37 -5.44
CA PRO A 72 -10.56 -12.62 -6.68
C PRO A 72 -11.47 -13.37 -7.64
N ASP A 73 -12.56 -12.74 -8.04
CA ASP A 73 -13.45 -13.24 -9.10
C ASP A 73 -12.93 -12.73 -10.45
N GLY A 74 -11.98 -13.46 -11.06
CA GLY A 74 -11.42 -13.15 -12.40
C GLY A 74 -9.99 -12.62 -12.38
N VAL A 75 -9.66 -11.70 -13.31
CA VAL A 75 -8.30 -11.15 -13.45
C VAL A 75 -7.96 -10.30 -12.23
N LEU A 76 -6.90 -10.70 -11.51
CA LEU A 76 -6.45 -10.06 -10.26
C LEU A 76 -6.41 -8.53 -10.36
N CYS A 77 -5.97 -8.04 -11.51
CA CYS A 77 -5.70 -6.64 -11.75
C CYS A 77 -6.94 -5.76 -11.91
N GLU A 78 -7.92 -6.24 -12.66
CA GLU A 78 -9.21 -5.57 -12.82
C GLU A 78 -9.96 -5.55 -11.50
N TRP A 79 -9.92 -6.67 -10.78
CA TRP A 79 -10.54 -6.79 -9.48
C TRP A 79 -9.88 -5.87 -8.44
N ALA A 80 -8.54 -5.82 -8.40
CA ALA A 80 -7.79 -4.89 -7.55
C ALA A 80 -8.13 -3.43 -7.86
N THR A 81 -8.25 -3.08 -9.14
CA THR A 81 -8.63 -1.72 -9.58
C THR A 81 -10.05 -1.37 -9.12
N ARG A 82 -11.02 -2.30 -9.28
CA ARG A 82 -12.41 -2.12 -8.82
C ARG A 82 -12.52 -1.93 -7.31
N LEU A 83 -11.68 -2.60 -6.54
CA LEU A 83 -11.60 -2.44 -5.08
C LEU A 83 -10.87 -1.16 -4.64
N GLY A 84 -10.30 -0.40 -5.59
CA GLY A 84 -9.48 0.77 -5.30
C GLY A 84 -8.20 0.41 -4.56
N VAL A 85 -7.57 -0.71 -4.92
CA VAL A 85 -6.25 -1.10 -4.40
C VAL A 85 -5.20 -0.17 -5.02
N GLU A 86 -4.41 0.47 -4.17
CA GLU A 86 -3.30 1.33 -4.59
C GLU A 86 -1.95 0.59 -4.51
N GLU A 87 -1.88 -0.47 -3.71
CA GLU A 87 -0.67 -1.27 -3.53
C GLU A 87 -1.00 -2.73 -3.22
N ILE A 88 -0.31 -3.64 -3.90
CA ILE A 88 -0.35 -5.08 -3.71
C ILE A 88 0.95 -5.49 -3.02
N VAL A 89 0.83 -6.03 -1.82
CA VAL A 89 1.95 -6.52 -1.03
C VAL A 89 2.05 -8.03 -1.19
N VAL A 90 3.15 -8.51 -1.73
CA VAL A 90 3.35 -9.92 -2.08
C VAL A 90 4.19 -10.61 -1.01
N GLY A 91 3.66 -11.66 -0.40
CA GLY A 91 4.40 -12.43 0.60
C GLY A 91 3.89 -13.85 0.76
N PRO A 92 4.09 -14.72 -0.25
CA PRO A 92 3.87 -16.15 -0.07
C PRO A 92 4.92 -16.74 0.86
N ASP A 93 4.52 -17.77 1.60
CA ASP A 93 5.44 -18.53 2.45
C ASP A 93 6.31 -19.45 1.58
N ASP A 94 5.71 -20.02 0.53
CA ASP A 94 6.44 -20.77 -0.48
C ASP A 94 6.64 -19.96 -1.77
N ARG A 95 7.88 -19.51 -2.01
CA ARG A 95 8.31 -18.88 -3.28
C ARG A 95 8.21 -19.83 -4.49
N ARG A 96 7.98 -21.13 -4.27
CA ARG A 96 7.76 -22.13 -5.33
C ARG A 96 6.29 -22.21 -5.75
N GLY A 97 5.38 -21.58 -5.01
CA GLY A 97 4.01 -21.37 -5.44
C GLY A 97 3.95 -20.56 -6.73
N THR A 98 2.96 -20.83 -7.57
CA THR A 98 2.75 -20.14 -8.85
C THR A 98 2.29 -18.70 -8.60
N LEU A 99 3.23 -17.83 -8.24
CA LEU A 99 3.01 -16.39 -8.21
C LEU A 99 2.65 -15.93 -9.63
N PRO A 100 1.52 -15.22 -9.81
CA PRO A 100 1.11 -14.73 -11.12
C PRO A 100 1.91 -13.47 -11.47
N VAL A 101 3.19 -13.65 -11.82
CA VAL A 101 4.14 -12.57 -12.13
C VAL A 101 3.59 -11.67 -13.26
N ASP A 102 3.02 -12.27 -14.30
CA ASP A 102 2.43 -11.54 -15.42
C ASP A 102 1.27 -10.64 -14.97
N ALA A 103 0.39 -11.13 -14.10
CA ALA A 103 -0.72 -10.35 -13.57
C ALA A 103 -0.23 -9.22 -12.65
N LEU A 104 0.81 -9.45 -11.85
CA LEU A 104 1.43 -8.43 -11.02
C LEU A 104 2.10 -7.34 -11.86
N LEU A 105 2.75 -7.72 -12.96
CA LEU A 105 3.34 -6.79 -13.90
C LEU A 105 2.28 -5.91 -14.58
N GLU A 106 1.16 -6.51 -14.99
CA GLU A 106 0.01 -5.76 -15.51
C GLU A 106 -0.50 -4.72 -14.49
N CYS A 107 -0.54 -5.09 -13.21
CA CYS A 107 -0.97 -4.17 -12.15
C CYS A 107 0.00 -3.03 -11.92
N LYS A 108 1.29 -3.32 -12.00
CA LYS A 108 2.34 -2.30 -11.98
C LYS A 108 2.19 -1.32 -13.15
N GLN A 109 1.91 -1.82 -14.36
CA GLN A 109 1.67 -0.98 -15.54
C GLN A 109 0.42 -0.10 -15.43
N ARG A 110 -0.63 -0.59 -14.76
CA ARG A 110 -1.85 0.19 -14.46
C ARG A 110 -1.68 1.17 -13.29
N GLY A 111 -0.48 1.26 -12.71
CA GLY A 111 -0.14 2.23 -11.66
C GLY A 111 -0.44 1.76 -10.23
N ILE A 112 -0.75 0.46 -10.04
CA ILE A 112 -0.85 -0.17 -8.72
C ILE A 112 0.56 -0.55 -8.28
N ALA A 113 1.00 -0.08 -7.11
CA ALA A 113 2.31 -0.45 -6.60
C ALA A 113 2.37 -1.95 -6.27
N VAL A 114 3.49 -2.61 -6.55
CA VAL A 114 3.72 -4.00 -6.17
C VAL A 114 4.98 -4.05 -5.33
N THR A 115 4.87 -4.50 -4.08
CA THR A 115 5.93 -4.43 -3.08
C THR A 115 6.03 -5.76 -2.35
N GLU A 116 7.25 -6.21 -1.99
CA GLU A 116 7.39 -7.44 -1.21
C GLU A 116 7.00 -7.19 0.26
N LEU A 117 6.44 -8.22 0.90
CA LEU A 117 5.99 -8.16 2.29
C LEU A 117 7.06 -7.69 3.29
N PRO A 118 8.36 -8.07 3.17
CA PRO A 118 9.42 -7.52 4.01
C PRO A 118 9.68 -6.02 3.75
N GLU A 119 9.73 -5.60 2.49
CA GLU A 119 9.95 -4.19 2.11
C GLU A 119 8.80 -3.30 2.58
N PHE A 120 7.56 -3.77 2.44
CA PHE A 120 6.38 -3.11 2.98
C PHE A 120 6.51 -2.93 4.51
N PHE A 121 6.93 -3.98 5.21
CA PHE A 121 7.11 -3.90 6.65
C PHE A 121 8.22 -2.95 7.07
N GLU A 122 9.37 -2.95 6.39
CA GLU A 122 10.46 -2.01 6.67
C GLU A 122 10.02 -0.56 6.49
N ARG A 123 9.30 -0.28 5.40
CA ARG A 123 8.78 1.05 5.08
C ARG A 123 7.75 1.54 6.10
N GLU A 124 6.83 0.68 6.52
CA GLU A 124 5.72 1.07 7.40
C GLU A 124 6.07 0.97 8.90
N ALA A 125 6.89 0.00 9.30
CA ALA A 125 7.28 -0.18 10.71
C ALA A 125 8.52 0.64 11.11
N GLY A 126 9.27 1.17 10.13
CA GLY A 126 10.48 1.96 10.37
C GLY A 126 11.62 1.17 11.05
N LYS A 127 11.58 -0.17 10.96
CA LYS A 127 12.56 -1.08 11.57
C LYS A 127 13.31 -1.84 10.48
N ILE A 128 14.59 -1.53 10.34
CA ILE A 128 15.52 -2.21 9.42
C ILE A 128 15.85 -3.58 9.99
N LYS A 129 15.61 -4.66 9.24
CA LYS A 129 16.22 -5.97 9.53
C LYS A 129 17.32 -6.21 8.50
N MET A 130 18.55 -6.43 8.98
CA MET A 130 19.74 -6.59 8.16
C MET A 130 19.75 -7.95 7.41
N GLU A 131 19.98 -7.85 6.08
CA GLU A 131 20.65 -8.81 5.15
C GLU A 131 19.91 -10.06 4.58
N PRO A 132 20.33 -10.62 3.41
CA PRO A 132 21.37 -10.20 2.46
C PRO A 132 20.85 -9.85 1.04
N THR A 133 21.68 -9.11 0.31
CA THR A 133 21.50 -8.59 -1.06
C THR A 133 21.32 -9.70 -2.11
N ASN A 134 20.14 -9.73 -2.75
CA ASN A 134 19.85 -10.58 -3.90
C ASN A 134 19.89 -9.77 -5.21
N PRO A 135 20.61 -10.23 -6.26
CA PRO A 135 20.77 -9.54 -7.55
C PRO A 135 19.46 -9.29 -8.34
N SER A 136 18.30 -9.79 -7.90
CA SER A 136 17.00 -9.43 -8.49
C SER A 136 16.56 -7.98 -8.27
N TRP A 137 17.29 -7.20 -7.45
CA TRP A 137 17.00 -5.81 -7.10
C TRP A 137 16.79 -4.88 -8.31
N LEU A 138 17.38 -5.17 -9.47
CA LEU A 138 17.19 -4.34 -10.66
C LEU A 138 15.74 -4.36 -11.18
N VAL A 139 15.02 -5.48 -11.02
CA VAL A 139 13.60 -5.61 -11.43
C VAL A 139 12.66 -4.90 -10.44
N PHE A 140 13.10 -4.75 -9.19
CA PHE A 140 12.36 -4.10 -8.10
C PHE A 140 12.83 -2.67 -7.81
N SER A 141 13.87 -2.20 -8.50
CA SER A 141 14.41 -0.86 -8.32
C SER A 141 13.39 0.21 -8.74
N ASP A 142 13.35 1.28 -7.96
CA ASP A 142 12.31 2.32 -7.87
C ASP A 142 12.15 3.22 -9.11
N GLY A 143 12.72 2.81 -10.26
CA GLY A 143 12.87 3.62 -11.47
C GLY A 143 11.57 4.07 -12.14
N PHE A 144 10.39 3.62 -11.68
CA PHE A 144 9.10 3.94 -12.31
C PHE A 144 7.96 4.25 -11.33
N ASN A 145 8.22 4.36 -10.02
CA ASN A 145 7.18 4.55 -8.99
C ASN A 145 6.86 6.03 -8.69
N ILE A 146 6.65 6.82 -9.73
CA ILE A 146 6.05 8.14 -9.55
C ILE A 146 4.59 8.00 -9.93
N SER A 147 3.71 7.66 -8.97
CA SER A 147 2.26 7.76 -9.19
C SER A 147 1.97 9.15 -9.78
N PRO A 148 1.59 9.24 -11.08
CA PRO A 148 1.51 10.52 -11.78
C PRO A 148 0.48 11.41 -11.10
N MET A 149 -0.56 10.81 -10.52
CA MET A 149 -1.59 11.49 -9.72
C MET A 149 -1.03 12.16 -8.47
N ARG A 150 -0.19 11.46 -7.69
CA ARG A 150 0.46 12.06 -6.50
C ARG A 150 1.40 13.20 -6.87
N ARG A 151 2.15 13.07 -7.96
CA ARG A 151 3.02 14.16 -8.46
C ARG A 151 2.19 15.36 -8.91
N THR A 152 1.07 15.15 -9.59
CA THR A 152 0.17 16.22 -10.02
C THR A 152 -0.47 16.92 -8.84
N ILE A 153 -0.95 16.19 -7.83
CA ILE A 153 -1.53 16.77 -6.61
C ILE A 153 -0.48 17.59 -5.85
N LYS A 154 0.74 17.05 -5.68
CA LYS A 154 1.86 17.77 -5.05
C LYS A 154 2.15 19.08 -5.80
N ARG A 155 2.20 19.04 -7.13
CA ARG A 155 2.47 20.22 -7.96
C ARG A 155 1.33 21.23 -7.93
N ALA A 156 0.08 20.79 -7.97
CA ALA A 156 -1.07 21.69 -7.85
C ALA A 156 -1.06 22.39 -6.49
N PHE A 157 -0.75 21.66 -5.41
CA PHE A 157 -0.61 22.22 -4.08
C PHE A 157 0.53 23.25 -4.00
N ASP A 158 1.71 22.91 -4.53
CA ASP A 158 2.85 23.83 -4.55
C ASP A 158 2.56 25.10 -5.37
N VAL A 159 1.81 24.99 -6.49
CA VAL A 159 1.39 26.14 -7.31
C VAL A 159 0.35 27.01 -6.60
N VAL A 160 -0.64 26.41 -5.93
CA VAL A 160 -1.65 27.14 -5.15
C VAL A 160 -1.00 27.90 -4.01
N ILE A 161 -0.05 27.28 -3.30
CA ILE A 161 0.72 27.96 -2.25
C ILE A 161 1.55 29.10 -2.83
N ALA A 162 2.25 28.88 -3.94
CA ALA A 162 3.04 29.92 -4.59
C ALA A 162 2.18 31.12 -5.01
N LEU A 163 0.96 30.89 -5.54
CA LEU A 163 0.01 31.95 -5.88
C LEU A 163 -0.51 32.70 -4.64
N LEU A 164 -0.81 31.98 -3.55
CA LEU A 164 -1.25 32.60 -2.30
C LEU A 164 -0.16 33.46 -1.66
N VAL A 165 1.09 33.02 -1.71
CA VAL A 165 2.25 33.80 -1.24
C VAL A 165 2.48 35.03 -2.12
N LEU A 166 2.27 34.92 -3.44
CA LEU A 166 2.45 36.05 -4.37
C LEU A 166 1.41 37.16 -4.19
N LEU A 167 0.20 36.82 -3.74
CA LEU A 167 -0.92 37.75 -3.53
C LEU A 167 -0.85 38.52 -2.20
N VAL A 168 0.05 38.13 -1.29
CA VAL A 168 0.28 38.76 0.03
C VAL A 168 1.53 39.63 -0.02
#